data_AF-A0A1H2PQX0-F1
#
_entry.id   AF-A0A1H2PQX0-F1
#
_cell.length_a   1.000
_cell.length_b   1.000
_cell.length_c   1.000
_cell.angle_alpha   90.00
_cell.angle_beta   90.00
_cell.angle_gamma   90.00
#
_symmetry.space_group_name_H-M   'P 1'
#
loop_
_entity.id
_entity.type
_entity.pdbx_description
1 polymer ?
#
loop_
_entity_poly.entity_id
_entity_poly.type
_entity_poly.pdbx_seq_one_letter_code
_entity_poly.pdbx_strand_id
1 'polypeptide(L)'
;MSHETVTTSQLSILQHALGLNKRAESYRNLYAAPDRGPVLDDCVALERRGLLEGCSAEFGNHFYRVTDAGRIVAENDGHAPEPIDGRAEWVERHLKRTLTPFQRRAVVLLCQAMRCGPYDFASTFKHADWNCGLGVRFKVCRPQLSTYDTDGLTALVLGAHEQAIRVEIDPVNFTHLAVTMHPRRRNADRQYMRHPSIEQALERWTGRPTSQTGGEQS
;
A
#
# COMPACT_ATOMS: atom_id res chain seq x y z
N MET A 1 11.50 0.64 17.82
CA MET A 1 12.46 0.48 16.71
C MET A 1 11.93 1.33 15.57
N SER A 2 12.62 2.41 15.20
CA SER A 2 12.19 3.25 14.09
C SER A 2 12.26 2.43 12.80
N HIS A 3 11.13 2.26 12.11
CA HIS A 3 11.09 1.61 10.81
C HIS A 3 11.76 2.55 9.79
N GLU A 4 13.05 2.31 9.53
CA GLU A 4 13.82 3.12 8.61
C GLU A 4 13.25 2.94 7.19
N THR A 5 12.66 3.99 6.64
CA THR A 5 12.09 4.00 5.28
C THR A 5 13.22 3.80 4.26
N VAL A 6 12.99 3.10 3.14
CA VAL A 6 14.02 3.09 2.07
C VAL A 6 14.06 4.46 1.40
N THR A 7 15.24 4.87 0.95
CA THR A 7 15.40 6.13 0.22
C THR A 7 14.71 6.05 -1.16
N THR A 8 14.47 7.20 -1.79
CA THR A 8 13.90 7.23 -3.15
C THR A 8 14.79 6.53 -4.17
N SER A 9 16.11 6.62 -4.04
CA SER A 9 17.07 5.92 -4.92
C SER A 9 16.97 4.40 -4.74
N GLN A 10 16.94 3.93 -3.50
CA GLN A 10 16.75 2.51 -3.15
C GLN A 10 15.42 1.95 -3.67
N LEU A 11 14.33 2.70 -3.52
CA LEU A 11 13.03 2.31 -4.06
C LEU A 11 13.06 2.20 -5.59
N SER A 12 13.73 3.14 -6.27
CA SER A 12 13.89 3.10 -7.73
C SER A 12 14.67 1.87 -8.19
N ILE A 13 15.71 1.44 -7.45
CA ILE A 13 16.46 0.21 -7.73
C ILE A 13 15.54 -1.01 -7.66
N LEU A 14 14.78 -1.15 -6.57
CA LEU A 14 13.85 -2.28 -6.40
C LEU A 14 12.76 -2.29 -7.48
N GLN A 15 12.16 -1.14 -7.77
CA GLN A 15 11.11 -1.02 -8.78
C GLN A 15 11.65 -1.27 -10.20
N HIS A 16 12.89 -0.87 -10.48
CA HIS A 16 13.55 -1.15 -11.76
C HIS A 16 13.80 -2.65 -11.93
N ALA A 17 14.39 -3.31 -10.93
CA ALA A 17 14.68 -4.73 -10.95
C ALA A 17 13.43 -5.63 -11.13
N LEU A 18 12.28 -5.14 -10.66
CA LEU A 18 10.97 -5.79 -10.76
C LEU A 18 10.18 -5.40 -12.02
N GLY A 19 10.69 -4.48 -12.85
CA GLY A 19 9.94 -3.97 -14.01
C GLY A 19 8.69 -3.16 -13.65
N LEU A 20 8.57 -2.68 -12.40
CA LEU A 20 7.47 -1.81 -11.96
C LEU A 20 7.60 -0.39 -12.54
N ASN A 21 8.80 -0.01 -12.99
CA ASN A 21 9.04 1.25 -13.68
C ASN A 21 8.85 1.07 -15.20
N LYS A 22 7.74 1.61 -15.74
CA LYS A 22 7.25 1.39 -17.12
C LYS A 22 8.15 1.93 -18.26
N ARG A 23 9.38 2.33 -17.96
CA ARG A 23 10.34 2.89 -18.93
C ARG A 23 11.39 1.89 -19.40
N ALA A 24 11.48 0.71 -18.80
CA ALA A 24 12.47 -0.29 -19.16
C ALA A 24 11.81 -1.62 -19.56
N GLU A 25 12.13 -2.11 -20.76
CA GLU A 25 11.68 -3.42 -21.24
C GLU A 25 12.55 -4.51 -20.60
N SER A 26 11.90 -5.42 -19.85
CA SER A 26 12.44 -6.65 -19.25
C SER A 26 13.42 -6.49 -18.08
N TYR A 27 13.06 -7.00 -16.88
CA TYR A 27 14.06 -7.57 -15.95
C TYR A 27 13.51 -8.75 -15.11
N ARG A 28 14.32 -9.82 -15.04
CA ARG A 28 14.04 -11.12 -14.41
C ARG A 28 14.32 -11.09 -12.90
N ASN A 29 13.75 -10.13 -12.17
CA ASN A 29 14.01 -9.99 -10.74
C ASN A 29 15.51 -9.78 -10.41
N LEU A 30 16.25 -9.09 -11.29
CA LEU A 30 17.69 -8.90 -11.21
C LEU A 30 18.07 -7.44 -11.47
N TYR A 31 19.00 -6.92 -10.68
CA TYR A 31 19.58 -5.59 -10.82
C TYR A 31 21.09 -5.71 -10.99
N ALA A 32 21.68 -4.92 -11.89
CA ALA A 32 23.13 -4.83 -12.07
C ALA A 32 23.60 -3.46 -11.61
N ALA A 33 24.56 -3.43 -10.68
CA ALA A 33 25.23 -2.22 -10.21
C ALA A 33 26.70 -2.24 -10.64
N PRO A 34 27.30 -1.09 -11.00
CA PRO A 34 28.74 -1.01 -11.26
C PRO A 34 29.55 -1.37 -9.99
N ASP A 35 30.83 -1.73 -10.16
CA ASP A 35 31.77 -2.08 -9.07
C ASP A 35 32.06 -0.93 -8.09
N ARG A 36 31.62 0.30 -8.39
CA ARG A 36 31.86 1.50 -7.57
C ARG A 36 30.73 2.51 -7.74
N GLY A 37 30.56 3.35 -6.73
CA GLY A 37 29.71 4.54 -6.78
C GLY A 37 28.40 4.39 -6.00
N PRO A 38 27.58 5.45 -5.97
CA PRO A 38 26.45 5.57 -5.05
C PRO A 38 25.36 4.52 -5.26
N VAL A 39 25.23 3.99 -6.48
CA VAL A 39 24.29 2.91 -6.79
C VAL A 39 24.69 1.61 -6.10
N LEU A 40 25.99 1.30 -6.04
CA LEU A 40 26.48 0.12 -5.34
C LEU A 40 26.28 0.27 -3.83
N ASP A 41 26.53 1.47 -3.29
CA ASP A 41 26.29 1.76 -1.87
C ASP A 41 24.83 1.53 -1.48
N ASP A 42 23.87 1.96 -2.32
CA ASP A 42 22.44 1.69 -2.13
C ASP A 42 22.10 0.20 -2.24
N CYS A 43 22.70 -0.54 -3.18
CA CYS A 43 22.50 -1.99 -3.29
C CYS A 43 23.03 -2.74 -2.06
N VAL A 44 24.21 -2.37 -1.55
CA VAL A 44 24.79 -2.94 -0.33
C VAL A 44 23.94 -2.60 0.89
N ALA A 45 23.40 -1.38 0.98
CA ALA A 45 22.47 -1.00 2.04
C ALA A 45 21.18 -1.83 2.00
N LEU A 46 20.60 -2.04 0.80
CA LEU A 46 19.43 -2.88 0.61
C LEU A 46 19.69 -4.36 0.92
N GLU A 47 20.87 -4.87 0.57
CA GLU A 47 21.31 -6.23 0.90
C GLU A 47 21.45 -6.43 2.42
N ARG A 48 22.09 -5.49 3.13
CA ARG A 48 22.18 -5.52 4.61
C ARG A 48 20.81 -5.52 5.29
N ARG A 49 19.79 -4.99 4.62
CA ARG A 49 18.39 -4.97 5.07
C ARG A 49 17.59 -6.22 4.63
N GLY A 50 18.22 -7.15 3.89
CA GLY A 50 17.56 -8.34 3.35
C GLY A 50 16.56 -8.06 2.23
N LEU A 51 16.61 -6.88 1.60
CA LEU A 51 15.74 -6.49 0.49
C LEU A 51 16.32 -6.89 -0.89
N LEU A 52 17.64 -7.06 -0.94
CA LEU A 52 18.37 -7.63 -2.07
C LEU A 52 19.22 -8.82 -1.59
N GLU A 53 19.58 -9.68 -2.53
CA GLU A 53 20.51 -10.81 -2.34
C GLU A 53 21.59 -10.74 -3.43
N GLY A 54 22.86 -10.62 -3.05
CA GLY A 54 23.98 -10.67 -3.99
C GLY A 54 24.08 -12.03 -4.70
N CYS A 55 24.17 -12.01 -6.02
CA CYS A 55 24.20 -13.23 -6.86
C CYS A 55 25.61 -13.54 -7.39
N SER A 56 26.26 -12.55 -8.00
CA SER A 56 27.59 -12.69 -8.61
C SER A 56 28.23 -11.32 -8.86
N ALA A 57 29.53 -11.31 -9.14
CA ALA A 57 30.25 -10.15 -9.64
C ALA A 57 30.99 -10.53 -10.93
N GLU A 58 30.60 -9.94 -12.06
CA GLU A 58 31.16 -10.26 -13.38
C GLU A 58 31.33 -8.97 -14.19
N PHE A 59 32.42 -8.89 -14.96
CA PHE A 59 32.70 -7.77 -15.87
C PHE A 59 32.63 -6.37 -15.22
N GLY A 60 33.06 -6.26 -13.96
CA GLY A 60 33.00 -4.99 -13.22
C GLY A 60 31.59 -4.58 -12.78
N ASN A 61 30.63 -5.51 -12.75
CA ASN A 61 29.29 -5.29 -12.20
C ASN A 61 28.95 -6.30 -11.11
N HIS A 62 28.21 -5.86 -10.10
CA HIS A 62 27.58 -6.68 -9.08
C HIS A 62 26.12 -6.91 -9.43
N PHE A 63 25.68 -8.17 -9.36
CA PHE A 63 24.30 -8.55 -9.64
C PHE A 63 23.56 -8.85 -8.34
N TYR A 64 22.36 -8.30 -8.22
CA TYR A 64 21.49 -8.45 -7.07
C TYR A 64 20.13 -8.99 -7.50
N ARG A 65 19.57 -9.92 -6.74
CA ARG A 65 18.20 -10.39 -6.89
C ARG A 65 17.31 -9.72 -5.85
N VAL A 66 16.09 -9.34 -6.24
CA VAL A 66 15.12 -8.80 -5.27
C VAL A 66 14.50 -9.93 -4.46
N THR A 67 14.60 -9.85 -3.14
CA THR A 67 13.97 -10.81 -2.22
C THR A 67 12.46 -10.57 -2.14
N ASP A 68 11.71 -11.47 -1.50
CA ASP A 68 10.28 -11.25 -1.27
C ASP A 68 10.03 -10.01 -0.40
N ALA A 69 10.90 -9.73 0.58
CA ALA A 69 10.84 -8.52 1.39
C ALA A 69 11.08 -7.26 0.53
N GLY A 70 12.08 -7.30 -0.37
CA GLY A 70 12.33 -6.22 -1.32
C GLY A 70 11.15 -5.97 -2.27
N ARG A 71 10.48 -7.03 -2.72
CA ARG A 71 9.27 -6.94 -3.55
C ARG A 71 8.14 -6.23 -2.82
N ILE A 72 7.88 -6.63 -1.58
CA ILE A 72 6.84 -6.01 -0.75
C ILE A 72 7.14 -4.52 -0.55
N VAL A 73 8.39 -4.17 -0.24
CA VAL A 73 8.79 -2.76 -0.07
C VAL A 73 8.64 -1.97 -1.38
N ALA A 74 9.02 -2.57 -2.51
CA ALA A 74 8.92 -1.93 -3.83
C ALA A 74 7.47 -1.65 -4.24
N GLU A 75 6.58 -2.60 -3.96
CA GLU A 75 5.13 -2.51 -4.21
C GLU A 75 4.43 -1.53 -3.26
N ASN A 76 4.99 -1.31 -2.06
CA ASN A 76 4.48 -0.40 -1.04
C ASN A 76 5.19 0.97 -1.02
N ASP A 77 5.77 1.38 -2.16
CA ASP A 77 6.45 2.67 -2.32
C ASP A 77 7.47 2.97 -1.19
N GLY A 78 8.23 1.96 -0.79
CA GLY A 78 9.34 2.11 0.15
C GLY A 78 8.99 1.96 1.62
N HIS A 79 7.74 1.62 1.93
CA HIS A 79 7.31 1.36 3.30
C HIS A 79 7.52 -0.11 3.64
N ALA A 80 8.06 -0.36 4.83
CA ALA A 80 8.10 -1.71 5.40
C ALA A 80 6.68 -2.28 5.43
N PRO A 81 6.50 -3.62 5.32
CA PRO A 81 5.23 -4.21 5.65
C PRO A 81 4.84 -3.80 7.07
N GLU A 82 3.69 -3.13 7.19
CA GLU A 82 3.06 -2.86 8.49
C GLU A 82 2.93 -4.17 9.29
N PRO A 83 2.98 -4.12 10.64
CA PRO A 83 2.80 -5.28 11.48
C PRO A 83 1.59 -6.09 11.03
N ILE A 84 1.73 -7.41 11.02
CA ILE A 84 0.72 -8.30 10.45
C ILE A 84 -0.57 -8.16 11.28
N ASP A 85 -1.54 -7.43 10.73
CA ASP A 85 -2.88 -7.41 11.27
C ASP A 85 -3.51 -8.79 11.03
N GLY A 86 -3.73 -9.54 12.11
CA GLY A 86 -4.29 -10.90 12.07
C GLY A 86 -5.64 -10.99 11.35
N ARG A 87 -6.29 -9.85 11.07
CA ARG A 87 -7.47 -9.79 10.18
C ARG A 87 -7.16 -10.31 8.78
N ALA A 88 -6.05 -9.89 8.18
CA ALA A 88 -5.69 -10.30 6.82
C ALA A 88 -5.27 -11.78 6.76
N GLU A 89 -4.51 -12.26 7.75
CA GLU A 89 -4.11 -13.67 7.86
C GLU A 89 -5.33 -14.59 8.02
N TRP A 90 -6.32 -14.15 8.81
CA TRP A 90 -7.56 -14.89 8.96
C TRP A 90 -8.24 -15.07 7.59
N VAL A 91 -8.30 -14.01 6.78
CA VAL A 91 -8.90 -14.06 5.43
C VAL A 91 -8.08 -14.99 4.51
N GLU A 92 -6.76 -14.92 4.54
CA GLU A 92 -5.89 -15.83 3.77
C GLU A 92 -6.13 -17.30 4.12
N ARG A 93 -6.21 -17.63 5.42
CA ARG A 93 -6.52 -18.97 5.92
C ARG A 93 -7.92 -19.42 5.51
N HIS A 94 -8.90 -18.53 5.64
CA HIS A 94 -10.30 -18.80 5.29
C HIS A 94 -10.48 -19.06 3.80
N LEU A 95 -9.82 -18.28 2.94
CA LEU A 95 -9.88 -18.39 1.49
C LEU A 95 -8.88 -19.40 0.91
N LYS A 96 -7.95 -19.92 1.73
CA LYS A 96 -6.84 -20.80 1.31
C LYS A 96 -6.01 -20.19 0.18
N ARG A 97 -5.73 -18.89 0.27
CA ARG A 97 -4.90 -18.15 -0.70
C ARG A 97 -4.09 -17.07 -0.03
N THR A 98 -2.99 -16.70 -0.65
CA THR A 98 -2.22 -15.51 -0.27
C THR A 98 -2.86 -14.25 -0.87
N LEU A 99 -2.96 -13.20 -0.08
CA LEU A 99 -3.40 -11.87 -0.51
C LEU A 99 -2.19 -11.00 -0.86
N THR A 100 -2.34 -10.14 -1.86
CA THR A 100 -1.33 -9.14 -2.17
C THR A 100 -1.22 -8.10 -1.03
N PRO A 101 -0.11 -7.36 -0.91
CA PRO A 101 0.02 -6.33 0.12
C PRO A 101 -1.13 -5.32 0.13
N PHE A 102 -1.59 -4.90 -1.06
CA PHE A 102 -2.75 -4.01 -1.18
C PHE A 102 -4.05 -4.69 -0.71
N GLN A 103 -4.30 -5.94 -1.12
CA GLN A 103 -5.49 -6.69 -0.70
C GLN A 103 -5.55 -6.83 0.83
N ARG A 104 -4.41 -7.07 1.49
CA ARG A 104 -4.31 -7.11 2.95
C ARG A 104 -4.70 -5.77 3.58
N ARG A 105 -4.16 -4.65 3.08
CA ARG A 105 -4.53 -3.30 3.53
C ARG A 105 -6.03 -3.02 3.38
N ALA A 106 -6.60 -3.39 2.23
CA ALA A 106 -8.02 -3.20 1.95
C ALA A 106 -8.92 -4.00 2.90
N VAL A 107 -8.54 -5.25 3.24
CA VAL A 107 -9.24 -6.06 4.26
C VAL A 107 -9.20 -5.38 5.63
N VAL A 108 -8.01 -4.93 6.05
CA VAL A 108 -7.82 -4.27 7.35
C VAL A 108 -8.67 -3.01 7.42
N LEU A 109 -8.59 -2.14 6.40
CA LEU A 109 -9.37 -0.90 6.33
C LEU A 109 -10.87 -1.19 6.40
N LEU A 110 -11.37 -2.17 5.65
CA LEU A 110 -12.80 -2.52 5.67
C LEU A 110 -13.26 -2.97 7.06
N CYS A 111 -12.51 -3.88 7.71
CA CYS A 111 -12.84 -4.36 9.04
C CYS A 111 -12.77 -3.26 10.10
N GLN A 112 -11.74 -2.40 10.04
CA GLN A 112 -11.59 -1.27 10.96
C GLN A 112 -12.73 -0.27 10.81
N ALA A 113 -13.09 0.08 9.56
CA ALA A 113 -14.18 1.00 9.26
C ALA A 113 -15.53 0.46 9.75
N MET A 114 -15.77 -0.84 9.61
CA MET A 114 -17.03 -1.48 9.99
C MET A 114 -17.06 -1.91 11.46
N ARG A 115 -16.00 -1.62 12.23
CA ARG A 115 -15.87 -1.95 13.66
C ARG A 115 -16.10 -3.44 13.95
N CYS A 116 -15.68 -4.32 13.05
CA CYS A 116 -15.94 -5.76 13.16
C CYS A 116 -14.72 -6.62 12.82
N GLY A 117 -14.84 -7.91 13.13
CA GLY A 117 -13.81 -8.89 12.80
C GLY A 117 -13.91 -9.36 11.35
N PRO A 118 -12.88 -10.05 10.85
CA PRO A 118 -12.91 -10.59 9.49
C PRO A 118 -13.90 -11.78 9.38
N TYR A 119 -14.21 -12.43 10.50
CA TYR A 119 -15.17 -13.53 10.57
C TYR A 119 -16.60 -13.06 10.27
N ASP A 120 -16.96 -11.83 10.66
CA ASP A 120 -18.25 -11.20 10.36
C ASP A 120 -18.45 -10.98 8.85
N PHE A 121 -17.34 -10.91 8.11
CA PHE A 121 -17.30 -10.69 6.65
C PHE A 121 -16.89 -11.93 5.85
N ALA A 122 -16.96 -13.14 6.41
CA ALA A 122 -16.59 -14.37 5.71
C ALA A 122 -17.22 -14.48 4.31
N SER A 123 -18.54 -14.25 4.22
CA SER A 123 -19.27 -14.25 2.95
C SER A 123 -18.82 -13.12 2.01
N THR A 124 -18.65 -11.91 2.52
CA THR A 124 -18.15 -10.76 1.77
C THR A 124 -16.79 -11.05 1.13
N PHE A 125 -15.85 -11.62 1.86
CA PHE A 125 -14.52 -11.94 1.35
C PHE A 125 -14.52 -13.10 0.34
N LYS A 126 -15.38 -14.10 0.55
CA LYS A 126 -15.56 -15.21 -0.39
C LYS A 126 -16.09 -14.72 -1.74
N HIS A 127 -16.97 -13.71 -1.74
CA HIS A 127 -17.60 -13.16 -2.94
C HIS A 127 -16.97 -11.85 -3.43
N ALA A 128 -15.85 -11.44 -2.84
CA ALA A 128 -15.14 -10.23 -3.26
C ALA A 128 -14.55 -10.42 -4.65
N ASP A 129 -14.61 -9.35 -5.44
CA ASP A 129 -13.85 -9.27 -6.68
C ASP A 129 -12.43 -8.78 -6.33
N TRP A 130 -11.52 -9.74 -6.18
CA TRP A 130 -10.14 -9.52 -5.78
C TRP A 130 -9.25 -8.89 -6.87
N ASN A 131 -9.76 -8.79 -8.11
CA ASN A 131 -9.04 -8.28 -9.28
C ASN A 131 -9.87 -7.22 -10.02
N CYS A 132 -10.54 -6.34 -9.27
CA CYS A 132 -11.33 -5.24 -9.83
C CYS A 132 -10.39 -4.15 -10.37
N GLY A 133 -9.90 -4.33 -11.59
CA GLY A 133 -8.82 -3.52 -12.17
C GLY A 133 -7.51 -3.72 -11.41
N LEU A 134 -6.94 -2.64 -10.86
CA LEU A 134 -5.79 -2.71 -9.93
C LEU A 134 -6.21 -2.81 -8.46
N GLY A 135 -7.51 -2.92 -8.19
CA GLY A 135 -8.10 -2.83 -6.87
C GLY A 135 -8.85 -4.09 -6.44
N VAL A 136 -9.66 -3.92 -5.39
CA VAL A 136 -10.59 -4.93 -4.88
C VAL A 136 -11.98 -4.33 -4.74
N ARG A 137 -13.01 -5.16 -4.87
CA ARG A 137 -14.40 -4.75 -4.63
C ARG A 137 -15.09 -5.71 -3.67
N PHE A 138 -15.61 -5.15 -2.58
CA PHE A 138 -16.37 -5.87 -1.56
C PHE A 138 -17.86 -5.55 -1.68
N LYS A 139 -18.72 -6.56 -1.66
CA LYS A 139 -20.17 -6.37 -1.53
C LYS A 139 -20.54 -6.51 -0.07
N VAL A 140 -20.85 -5.39 0.58
CA VAL A 140 -21.12 -5.34 2.02
C VAL A 140 -22.63 -5.29 2.23
N CYS A 141 -23.16 -6.23 3.01
CA CYS A 141 -24.58 -6.26 3.38
C CYS A 141 -24.81 -5.36 4.61
N ARG A 142 -25.81 -4.48 4.53
CA ARG A 142 -26.21 -3.53 5.60
C ARG A 142 -25.01 -2.82 6.23
N PRO A 143 -24.15 -2.15 5.44
CA PRO A 143 -22.95 -1.54 5.98
C PRO A 143 -23.32 -0.35 6.90
N GLN A 144 -22.57 -0.20 7.98
CA GLN A 144 -22.73 0.89 8.94
C GLN A 144 -21.98 2.13 8.47
N LEU A 145 -22.51 2.78 7.42
CA LEU A 145 -21.89 3.97 6.79
C LEU A 145 -22.55 5.28 7.22
N SER A 146 -23.15 5.34 8.41
CA SER A 146 -23.57 6.60 9.01
C SER A 146 -22.33 7.36 9.50
N THR A 147 -22.31 8.69 9.32
CA THR A 147 -21.23 9.53 9.87
C THR A 147 -21.39 9.80 11.37
N TYR A 148 -22.52 9.40 11.98
CA TYR A 148 -22.84 9.71 13.38
C TYR A 148 -22.95 8.46 14.26
N ASP A 149 -23.98 7.62 14.07
CA ASP A 149 -24.34 6.57 15.05
C ASP A 149 -23.29 5.48 15.24
N THR A 150 -22.52 5.20 14.20
CA THR A 150 -21.54 4.09 14.13
C THR A 150 -20.21 4.50 13.53
N ASP A 151 -20.07 5.78 13.17
CA ASP A 151 -18.90 6.42 12.55
C ASP A 151 -18.22 5.69 11.38
N GLY A 152 -18.80 4.63 10.83
CA GLY A 152 -18.07 3.74 9.93
C GLY A 152 -17.72 4.37 8.60
N LEU A 153 -18.55 5.29 8.08
CA LEU A 153 -18.17 6.10 6.92
C LEU A 153 -17.02 7.06 7.25
N THR A 154 -17.05 7.67 8.43
CA THR A 154 -15.99 8.56 8.90
C THR A 154 -14.67 7.79 9.03
N ALA A 155 -14.68 6.62 9.69
CA ALA A 155 -13.52 5.75 9.83
C ALA A 155 -13.00 5.25 8.48
N LEU A 156 -13.89 4.90 7.55
CA LEU A 156 -13.53 4.52 6.19
C LEU A 156 -12.81 5.64 5.44
N VAL A 157 -13.33 6.87 5.51
CA VAL A 157 -12.74 8.04 4.85
C VAL A 157 -11.38 8.36 5.47
N LEU A 158 -11.27 8.41 6.80
CA LEU A 158 -9.99 8.67 7.48
C LEU A 158 -8.94 7.62 7.14
N GLY A 159 -9.29 6.34 7.24
CA GLY A 159 -8.36 5.25 6.93
C GLY A 159 -7.98 5.18 5.44
N ALA A 160 -8.91 5.52 4.53
CA ALA A 160 -8.63 5.66 3.10
C ALA A 160 -7.59 6.75 2.83
N HIS A 161 -7.75 7.91 3.49
CA HIS A 161 -6.75 8.96 3.44
C HIS A 161 -5.44 8.49 4.00
N GLU A 162 -5.39 7.91 5.20
CA GLU A 162 -4.16 7.47 5.85
C GLU A 162 -3.37 6.48 4.98
N GLN A 163 -4.03 5.46 4.46
CA GLN A 163 -3.40 4.40 3.68
C GLN A 163 -3.22 4.72 2.18
N ALA A 164 -3.56 5.94 1.75
CA ALA A 164 -3.59 6.34 0.34
C ALA A 164 -4.38 5.35 -0.54
N ILE A 165 -5.60 5.03 -0.13
CA ILE A 165 -6.51 4.14 -0.84
C ILE A 165 -7.67 4.97 -1.38
N ARG A 166 -7.89 4.96 -2.71
CA ARG A 166 -9.12 5.53 -3.27
C ARG A 166 -10.27 4.57 -2.99
N VAL A 167 -11.29 5.07 -2.32
CA VAL A 167 -12.52 4.33 -2.04
C VAL A 167 -13.66 4.88 -2.90
N GLU A 168 -14.42 3.96 -3.49
CA GLU A 168 -15.66 4.24 -4.21
C GLU A 168 -16.78 3.40 -3.59
N ILE A 169 -17.96 3.99 -3.43
CA ILE A 169 -19.14 3.33 -2.88
C ILE A 169 -20.24 3.37 -3.94
N ASP A 170 -20.64 2.19 -4.43
CA ASP A 170 -21.67 2.05 -5.45
C ASP A 170 -22.89 1.32 -4.89
N PRO A 171 -24.12 1.72 -5.26
CA PRO A 171 -25.31 0.94 -4.92
C PRO A 171 -25.29 -0.40 -5.68
N VAL A 172 -25.59 -1.51 -4.98
CA VAL A 172 -25.76 -2.83 -5.61
C VAL A 172 -27.24 -3.21 -5.63
N ASN A 173 -27.89 -3.15 -4.47
CA ASN A 173 -29.31 -3.36 -4.29
C ASN A 173 -29.76 -2.72 -2.95
N PHE A 174 -31.03 -2.87 -2.57
CA PHE A 174 -31.59 -2.28 -1.36
C PHE A 174 -30.90 -2.66 -0.04
N THR A 175 -30.12 -3.75 -0.02
CA THR A 175 -29.46 -4.24 1.19
C THR A 175 -27.93 -4.28 1.09
N HIS A 176 -27.36 -4.03 -0.09
CA HIS A 176 -25.93 -4.16 -0.34
C HIS A 176 -25.36 -2.91 -1.01
N LEU A 177 -24.17 -2.52 -0.56
CA LEU A 177 -23.32 -1.55 -1.23
C LEU A 177 -22.03 -2.24 -1.67
N ALA A 178 -21.48 -1.79 -2.79
CA ALA A 178 -20.14 -2.17 -3.23
C ALA A 178 -19.15 -1.13 -2.73
N VAL A 179 -18.16 -1.57 -1.96
CA VAL A 179 -17.00 -0.77 -1.57
C VAL A 179 -15.84 -1.20 -2.46
N THR A 180 -15.50 -0.37 -3.43
CA THR A 180 -14.38 -0.58 -4.36
C THR A 180 -13.17 0.20 -3.85
N MET A 181 -12.02 -0.45 -3.72
CA MET A 181 -10.79 0.13 -3.20
C MET A 181 -9.68 0.00 -4.23
N HIS A 182 -8.97 1.08 -4.51
CA HIS A 182 -7.82 1.10 -5.43
C HIS A 182 -6.57 1.68 -4.76
N PRO A 183 -5.38 1.09 -4.98
CA PRO A 183 -4.14 1.65 -4.48
C PRO A 183 -3.87 3.01 -5.14
N ARG A 184 -3.46 3.98 -4.33
CA ARG A 184 -2.96 5.28 -4.78
C ARG A 184 -1.64 5.58 -4.10
N ARG A 185 -0.98 6.65 -4.56
CA ARG A 185 0.29 7.12 -3.99
C ARG A 185 0.15 8.55 -3.52
N ARG A 186 0.89 8.95 -2.50
CA ARG A 186 0.96 10.37 -2.10
C ARG A 186 1.59 11.21 -3.21
N ASN A 187 2.76 10.75 -3.68
CA ASN A 187 3.63 11.47 -4.61
C ASN A 187 3.66 10.76 -5.98
N ALA A 188 2.53 10.71 -6.68
CA ALA A 188 2.50 10.22 -8.07
C ALA A 188 2.72 11.36 -9.07
N ASP A 189 3.24 11.10 -10.27
CA ASP A 189 3.35 12.14 -11.30
C ASP A 189 1.97 12.58 -11.81
N ARG A 190 1.08 11.61 -12.03
CA ARG A 190 -0.25 11.86 -12.61
C ARG A 190 -1.28 12.13 -11.52
N GLN A 191 -2.06 13.20 -11.67
CA GLN A 191 -3.07 13.62 -10.69
C GLN A 191 -4.03 12.50 -10.27
N TYR A 192 -4.52 11.70 -11.23
CA TYR A 192 -5.47 10.62 -10.94
C TYR A 192 -4.85 9.45 -10.15
N MET A 193 -3.52 9.36 -10.05
CA MET A 193 -2.80 8.39 -9.24
C MET A 193 -2.45 8.92 -7.84
N ARG A 194 -2.62 10.23 -7.60
CA ARG A 194 -2.35 10.88 -6.32
C ARG A 194 -3.49 10.64 -5.33
N HIS A 195 -3.15 10.58 -4.04
CA HIS A 195 -4.12 10.65 -2.95
C HIS A 195 -3.65 11.65 -1.89
N PRO A 196 -4.42 12.73 -1.63
CA PRO A 196 -4.03 13.71 -0.63
C PRO A 196 -4.03 13.08 0.78
N SER A 197 -3.14 13.56 1.65
CA SER A 197 -3.27 13.31 3.10
C SER A 197 -4.57 13.93 3.62
N ILE A 198 -4.96 13.58 4.86
CA ILE A 198 -6.18 14.16 5.43
C ILE A 198 -6.02 15.67 5.65
N GLU A 199 -4.84 16.13 6.04
CA GLU A 199 -4.49 17.55 6.19
C GLU A 199 -4.59 18.26 4.84
N GLN A 200 -3.96 17.70 3.79
CA GLN A 200 -4.03 18.26 2.44
C GLN A 200 -5.46 18.29 1.90
N ALA A 201 -6.29 17.31 2.25
CA ALA A 201 -7.70 17.31 1.88
C ALA A 201 -8.47 18.41 2.62
N LEU A 202 -8.20 18.60 3.91
CA LEU A 202 -8.79 19.68 4.72
C LEU A 202 -8.38 21.06 4.24
N GLU A 203 -7.11 21.26 3.85
CA GLU A 203 -6.64 22.51 3.26
C GLU A 203 -7.39 22.85 1.98
N ARG A 204 -7.55 21.86 1.09
CA ARG A 204 -8.30 22.03 -0.17
C ARG A 204 -9.77 22.33 0.08
N TRP A 205 -10.37 21.69 1.09
CA TRP A 205 -11.78 21.86 1.42
C TRP A 205 -12.05 23.23 2.04
N THR A 206 -11.24 23.63 3.02
CA THR A 206 -11.45 24.88 3.78
C THR A 206 -10.86 26.11 3.11
N GLY A 207 -9.94 25.92 2.16
CA GLY A 207 -9.13 27.01 1.58
C GLY A 207 -8.15 27.64 2.56
N ARG A 208 -7.97 27.05 3.75
CA ARG A 208 -7.07 27.55 4.79
C ARG A 208 -5.86 26.62 4.89
N PRO A 209 -4.62 27.14 4.93
CA PRO A 209 -3.47 26.31 5.25
C PRO A 209 -3.66 25.70 6.63
N THR A 210 -3.38 24.41 6.78
CA THR A 210 -3.41 23.74 8.08
C THR A 210 -2.11 24.12 8.76
N SER A 211 -2.12 25.29 9.42
CA SER A 211 -0.95 25.88 10.06
C SER A 211 -0.22 24.84 10.92
N GLN A 212 1.10 24.76 10.74
CA GLN A 212 2.02 23.92 11.51
C GLN A 212 1.73 24.02 13.01
N THR A 213 1.31 22.93 13.63
CA THR A 213 1.34 22.76 15.08
C THR A 213 2.79 22.66 15.53
N GLY A 214 3.27 23.67 16.27
CA GLY A 214 4.47 23.55 17.10
C GLY A 214 5.61 24.51 16.77
N GLY A 215 5.39 25.81 16.96
CA GLY A 215 6.45 26.71 17.40
C GLY A 215 6.19 27.04 18.87
N GLU A 216 6.90 26.38 19.77
CA GLU A 216 7.02 26.78 21.18
C GLU A 216 7.41 28.28 21.21
N GLN A 217 6.53 29.11 21.77
CA GLN A 217 6.95 30.40 22.29
C GLN A 217 7.27 30.19 23.76
N SER A 218 8.55 30.41 24.06
CA SER A 218 9.21 30.36 25.36
C SER A 218 8.59 31.28 26.40
#